data_AF-A0A9Q0R3U8-F1
#
_entry.id   AF-A0A9Q0R3U8-F1
#
_cell.length_a   1.000
_cell.length_b   1.000
_cell.length_c   1.000
_cell.angle_alpha   90.00
_cell.angle_beta   90.00
_cell.angle_gamma   90.00
#
_symmetry.space_group_name_H-M   'P 1'
#
loop_
_entity.id
_entity.type
_entity.pdbx_description
1 polymer ?
#
loop_
_entity_poly.entity_id
_entity_poly.type
_entity_poly.pdbx_seq_one_letter_code
_entity_poly.pdbx_strand_id
1 'polypeptide(L)'
;MTAFVLQKVDRMILTRKKDDDVALLWFKHDFRSDDHSGLVAASQRQNVVPLYIFDHRILSRFSDEMLELVILALEDLREWLKFQGFNLMIRFGSAENVILELVHE
;
A
#
# COMPACT_ATOMS: atom_id res chain seq x y z
N MET A 1 43.04 -8.42 32.76
CA MET A 1 41.70 -8.84 33.26
C MET A 1 41.04 -7.57 33.76
N THR A 2 40.10 -6.91 33.08
CA THR A 2 38.93 -7.37 32.32
C THR A 2 38.66 -6.29 31.25
N ALA A 3 39.09 -6.52 30.01
CA ALA A 3 38.27 -7.08 28.93
C ALA A 3 37.17 -6.09 28.47
N PHE A 4 37.43 -5.34 27.39
CA PHE A 4 37.00 -5.67 26.01
C PHE A 4 35.48 -5.57 25.72
N VAL A 5 34.64 -5.26 26.70
CA VAL A 5 33.17 -5.35 26.55
C VAL A 5 32.49 -4.02 26.23
N LEU A 6 33.08 -2.87 26.56
CA LEU A 6 32.38 -1.58 26.44
C LEU A 6 32.63 -0.80 25.14
N GLN A 7 33.58 -1.23 24.28
CA GLN A 7 33.90 -0.52 23.03
C GLN A 7 33.33 -1.19 21.77
N LYS A 8 32.61 -2.31 21.92
CA LYS A 8 32.01 -3.08 20.81
C LYS A 8 30.52 -2.82 20.64
N VAL A 9 29.88 -2.13 21.59
CA VAL A 9 28.45 -1.82 21.56
C VAL A 9 28.16 -0.56 20.72
N ASP A 10 29.15 0.34 20.56
CA ASP A 10 29.03 1.58 19.76
C ASP A 10 29.30 1.40 18.26
N ARG A 11 29.59 0.18 17.78
CA ARG A 11 29.95 -0.07 16.37
C ARG A 11 29.17 -1.19 15.68
N MET A 12 28.15 -1.76 16.32
CA MET A 12 27.52 -2.98 15.81
C MET A 12 26.03 -3.10 16.13
N ILE A 13 25.25 -2.07 15.84
CA ILE A 13 23.94 -2.25 15.19
C ILE A 13 23.81 -1.17 14.12
N LEU A 14 24.29 -1.55 12.92
CA LEU A 14 23.67 -1.32 11.63
C LEU A 14 23.16 0.13 11.44
N THR A 15 23.81 0.94 10.62
CA THR A 15 23.35 1.08 9.22
C THR A 15 22.13 0.21 8.93
N ARG A 16 20.96 0.55 9.49
CA ARG A 16 19.73 0.35 8.77
C ARG A 16 19.99 1.11 7.49
N LYS A 17 20.31 0.35 6.42
CA LYS A 17 19.81 0.68 5.10
C LYS A 17 18.43 1.28 5.38
N LYS A 18 18.24 2.55 5.05
CA LYS A 18 16.92 3.16 5.06
C LYS A 18 16.08 2.18 4.25
N ASP A 19 15.33 1.31 4.94
CA ASP A 19 14.60 0.22 4.29
C ASP A 19 13.86 0.89 3.15
N ASP A 20 14.00 0.34 1.95
CA ASP A 20 13.58 1.00 0.72
C ASP A 20 12.22 1.66 0.99
N ASP A 21 12.12 2.98 0.78
CA ASP A 21 11.02 3.81 1.27
C ASP A 21 9.73 3.43 0.52
N VAL A 22 9.10 2.34 0.96
CA VAL A 22 7.93 1.73 0.34
C VAL A 22 6.71 2.53 0.77
N ALA A 23 6.04 3.13 -0.21
CA ALA A 23 4.77 3.81 0.00
C ALA A 23 3.61 2.93 -0.44
N LEU A 24 2.64 2.77 0.45
CA LEU A 24 1.37 2.13 0.14
C LEU A 24 0.40 3.18 -0.43
N LEU A 25 -0.07 2.96 -1.67
CA LEU A 25 -1.07 3.81 -2.31
C LEU A 25 -2.42 3.11 -2.30
N TRP A 26 -3.28 3.47 -1.33
CA TRP A 26 -4.61 2.87 -1.20
C TRP A 26 -5.66 3.61 -2.05
N PHE A 27 -6.19 2.91 -3.06
CA PHE A 27 -7.33 3.36 -3.87
C PHE A 27 -8.64 3.06 -3.15
N LYS A 28 -9.50 4.07 -3.04
CA LYS A 28 -10.83 3.97 -2.41
C LYS A 28 -11.92 3.97 -3.49
N HIS A 29 -13.15 3.66 -3.10
CA HIS A 29 -14.32 3.55 -3.98
C HIS A 29 -14.78 4.88 -4.63
N ASP A 30 -14.12 6.01 -4.33
CA ASP A 30 -14.48 7.31 -4.90
C ASP A 30 -13.56 7.62 -6.08
N PHE A 31 -13.98 7.23 -7.29
CA PHE A 31 -13.26 7.49 -8.54
C PHE A 31 -13.39 8.94 -9.03
N ARG A 32 -13.49 9.91 -8.11
CA ARG A 32 -13.47 11.34 -8.48
C ARG A 32 -12.09 11.70 -8.99
N SER A 33 -12.05 12.24 -10.20
CA SER A 33 -10.86 12.56 -10.99
C SER A 33 -10.03 13.74 -10.45
N ASP A 34 -10.48 14.42 -9.40
CA ASP A 34 -9.87 15.65 -8.90
C ASP A 34 -9.31 15.42 -7.49
N ASP A 35 -7.98 15.52 -7.35
CA ASP A 35 -7.16 15.37 -6.13
C ASP A 35 -6.78 13.95 -5.66
N HIS A 36 -6.10 13.19 -6.53
CA HIS A 36 -5.21 12.11 -6.09
C HIS A 36 -3.87 12.66 -5.57
N SER A 37 -3.90 13.49 -4.52
CA SER A 37 -2.69 13.95 -3.82
C SER A 37 -1.80 12.78 -3.36
N GLY A 38 -2.41 11.62 -3.10
CA GLY A 38 -1.71 10.37 -2.84
C GLY A 38 -0.84 9.87 -3.99
N LEU A 39 -1.28 10.03 -5.25
CA LEU A 39 -0.49 9.66 -6.42
C LEU A 39 0.71 10.60 -6.60
N VAL A 40 0.51 11.91 -6.36
CA VAL A 40 1.57 12.92 -6.38
C VAL A 40 2.61 12.62 -5.29
N ALA A 41 2.18 12.33 -4.07
CA ALA A 41 3.06 11.97 -2.96
C ALA A 41 3.81 10.65 -3.22
N ALA A 42 3.12 9.64 -3.77
CA ALA A 42 3.70 8.35 -4.10
C ALA A 42 4.74 8.44 -5.24
N SER A 43 4.55 9.35 -6.21
CA SER A 43 5.51 9.55 -7.30
C SER A 43 6.91 9.98 -6.85
N GLN A 44 7.03 10.52 -5.64
CA GLN A 44 8.31 10.92 -5.03
C GLN A 44 9.04 9.75 -4.35
N ARG A 45 8.48 8.54 -4.39
CA ARG A 45 9.00 7.34 -3.74
C ARG A 45 9.50 6.34 -4.78
N GLN A 46 10.56 5.61 -4.43
CA GLN A 46 11.16 4.62 -5.34
C GLN A 46 10.32 3.35 -5.43
N ASN A 47 9.68 2.94 -4.33
CA ASN A 47 8.86 1.74 -4.28
C ASN A 47 7.43 2.12 -3.87
N VAL A 48 6.47 1.94 -4.78
CA VAL A 48 5.06 2.17 -4.50
C VAL A 48 4.31 0.87 -4.65
N VAL A 49 3.49 0.53 -3.66
CA VAL A 49 2.58 -0.61 -3.69
C VAL A 49 1.16 -0.07 -3.81
N PRO A 50 0.55 -0.13 -5.01
CA PRO A 50 -0.85 0.21 -5.17
C PRO A 50 -1.72 -0.89 -4.55
N LEU A 51 -2.69 -0.48 -3.73
CA LEU A 51 -3.56 -1.34 -2.94
C LEU A 51 -5.03 -0.99 -3.15
N TYR A 52 -5.87 -2.00 -3.32
CA TYR A 52 -7.30 -1.89 -3.15
C TYR A 52 -7.80 -2.89 -2.12
N ILE A 53 -8.75 -2.45 -1.28
CA ILE A 53 -9.29 -3.25 -0.18
C ILE A 53 -10.79 -3.42 -0.40
N PHE A 54 -11.23 -4.66 -0.54
CA PHE A 54 -12.64 -5.02 -0.51
C PHE A 54 -13.13 -5.09 0.94
N ASP A 55 -13.63 -3.96 1.44
CA ASP A 55 -14.25 -3.87 2.77
C ASP A 55 -15.72 -4.23 2.69
N HIS A 56 -16.08 -5.40 3.26
CA HIS A 56 -17.44 -5.90 3.22
C HIS A 56 -18.46 -4.91 3.82
N ARG A 57 -18.05 -4.08 4.78
CA ARG A 57 -18.94 -3.12 5.47
C ARG A 57 -19.37 -1.99 4.54
N ILE A 58 -18.51 -1.69 3.57
CA ILE A 58 -18.78 -0.69 2.53
C ILE A 58 -19.56 -1.34 1.39
N LEU A 59 -19.07 -2.48 0.90
CA LEU A 59 -19.64 -3.19 -0.25
C LEU A 59 -21.06 -3.72 0.02
N SER A 60 -21.39 -4.05 1.27
CA SER A 60 -22.76 -4.47 1.64
C SER A 60 -23.82 -3.38 1.44
N ARG A 61 -23.40 -2.15 1.12
CA ARG A 61 -24.28 -1.01 0.85
C ARG A 61 -24.49 -0.79 -0.65
N PHE A 62 -23.76 -1.51 -1.50
CA PHE A 62 -23.84 -1.38 -2.94
C PHE A 62 -24.88 -2.36 -3.50
N SER A 63 -25.58 -1.95 -4.56
CA SER A 63 -26.39 -2.88 -5.35
C SER A 63 -25.49 -3.76 -6.21
N ASP A 64 -26.05 -4.83 -6.76
CA ASP A 64 -25.32 -5.72 -7.67
C ASP A 64 -24.76 -4.96 -8.88
N GLU A 65 -25.53 -4.01 -9.44
CA GLU A 65 -25.07 -3.17 -10.55
C GLU A 65 -23.90 -2.27 -10.13
N MET A 66 -23.91 -1.73 -8.91
CA MET A 66 -22.79 -0.95 -8.41
C MET A 66 -21.54 -1.81 -8.19
N LEU A 67 -21.71 -3.06 -7.74
CA LEU A 67 -20.59 -3.99 -7.58
C LEU A 67 -19.97 -4.35 -8.94
N GLU A 68 -20.78 -4.59 -9.97
CA GLU A 68 -20.31 -4.80 -11.34
C GLU A 68 -19.50 -3.60 -11.85
N LEU A 69 -19.99 -2.37 -11.64
CA LEU A 69 -19.26 -1.16 -12.01
C LEU A 69 -17.92 -1.02 -11.29
N VAL A 70 -17.86 -1.38 -10.00
CA VAL A 70 -16.61 -1.39 -9.23
C VAL A 70 -15.63 -2.41 -9.80
N ILE A 71 -16.10 -3.61 -10.16
CA ILE A 71 -15.25 -4.65 -10.76
C ILE A 71 -14.67 -4.16 -12.09
N LEU A 72 -15.50 -3.59 -12.97
CA LEU A 72 -15.03 -3.03 -14.25
C LEU A 72 -13.98 -1.93 -14.06
N ALA A 73 -14.23 -1.00 -13.13
CA ALA A 73 -13.28 0.08 -12.83
C ALA A 73 -11.96 -0.45 -12.25
N LEU A 74 -11.98 -1.54 -11.48
CA LEU A 74 -10.77 -2.19 -10.96
C LEU A 74 -9.99 -2.91 -12.04
N GLU A 75 -10.66 -3.50 -13.03
CA GLU A 75 -10.01 -4.10 -14.18
C GLU A 75 -9.26 -3.05 -15.00
N ASP A 76 -9.92 -1.93 -15.30
CA ASP A 76 -9.30 -0.80 -16.00
C ASP A 76 -8.11 -0.22 -15.23
N LEU A 77 -8.27 -0.02 -13.91
CA LEU A 77 -7.19 0.46 -13.03
C LEU A 77 -6.00 -0.51 -13.03
N ARG A 78 -6.26 -1.82 -12.96
CA ARG A 78 -5.22 -2.84 -12.96
C ARG A 78 -4.43 -2.83 -14.28
N GLU A 79 -5.10 -2.75 -15.42
CA GLU A 79 -4.42 -2.70 -16.72
C GLU A 79 -3.63 -1.40 -16.88
N TRP A 80 -4.16 -0.26 -16.44
CA TRP A 80 -3.42 1.00 -16.41
C TRP A 80 -2.17 0.92 -15.52
N LEU A 81 -2.28 0.38 -14.31
CA LEU A 81 -1.14 0.20 -13.39
C LEU A 81 -0.08 -0.75 -13.97
N LYS A 82 -0.49 -1.86 -14.59
CA LYS A 82 0.41 -2.80 -15.27
C LYS A 82 1.18 -2.13 -16.40
N PHE A 83 0.51 -1.30 -17.20
CA PHE A 83 1.15 -0.53 -18.25
C PHE A 83 2.23 0.43 -17.70
N GLN A 84 2.04 0.97 -16.50
CA GLN A 84 3.02 1.79 -15.79
C GLN A 84 4.10 0.97 -15.05
N GLY A 85 4.07 -0.37 -15.11
CA GLY A 85 5.03 -1.25 -14.44
C GLY A 85 4.69 -1.59 -12.99
N PHE A 86 3.49 -1.24 -12.52
CA PHE A 86 3.01 -1.57 -11.18
C PHE A 86 2.05 -2.77 -11.19
N ASN A 87 1.90 -3.42 -10.04
CA ASN A 87 0.92 -4.47 -9.85
C ASN A 87 -0.05 -4.08 -8.73
N LEU A 88 -1.35 -4.06 -9.03
CA LEU A 88 -2.39 -3.75 -8.04
C LEU A 88 -2.53 -4.90 -7.04
N MET A 89 -2.23 -4.63 -5.77
CA MET A 89 -2.51 -5.53 -4.67
C MET A 89 -3.99 -5.46 -4.32
N ILE A 90 -4.64 -6.61 -4.21
CA ILE A 90 -6.02 -6.73 -3.74
C ILE A 90 -6.03 -7.46 -2.40
N ARG A 91 -6.76 -6.91 -1.43
CA ARG A 91 -6.99 -7.50 -0.10
C ARG A 91 -8.47 -7.45 0.24
N PHE A 92 -8.89 -8.29 1.17
CA PHE A 92 -10.26 -8.36 1.68
C PHE A 92 -10.24 -8.15 3.19
N GLY A 93 -11.19 -7.38 3.71
CA GLY A 93 -11.30 -7.09 5.13
C GLY A 93 -11.47 -5.61 5.42
N SER A 94 -11.43 -5.26 6.71
CA SER A 94 -11.46 -3.87 7.10
C SER A 94 -10.15 -3.18 6.73
N ALA A 95 -10.24 -1.94 6.25
CA ALA A 95 -9.06 -1.19 5.83
C ALA A 95 -8.01 -1.08 6.95
N GLU A 96 -8.47 -0.86 8.19
CA GLU A 96 -7.59 -0.76 9.35
C GLU A 96 -6.78 -2.04 9.62
N ASN A 97 -7.40 -3.22 9.50
CA ASN A 97 -6.73 -4.49 9.77
C ASN A 97 -5.76 -4.83 8.65
N VAL A 98 -6.20 -4.69 7.40
CA VAL A 98 -5.36 -4.97 6.23
C VAL A 98 -4.13 -4.07 6.20
N ILE A 99 -4.29 -2.77 6.48
CA ILE A 99 -3.14 -1.83 6.51
C ILE A 99 -2.19 -2.21 7.64
N LEU A 100 -2.70 -2.58 8.82
CA LEU A 100 -1.88 -2.98 9.95
C LEU A 100 -1.10 -4.27 9.66
N GLU A 101 -1.73 -5.25 9.03
CA GLU A 101 -1.08 -6.49 8.57
C GLU A 101 0.04 -6.20 7.57
N LEU A 102 -0.20 -5.35 6.57
CA LEU A 102 0.78 -5.00 5.54
C LEU A 102 2.00 -4.25 6.08
N VAL A 103 1.85 -3.49 7.16
CA VAL A 103 3.00 -2.81 7.82
C VAL A 103 3.91 -3.81 8.54
N HIS A 104 3.42 -5.01 8.83
CA HIS A 104 4.16 -6.07 9.51
C HIS A 104 4.64 -7.20 8.60
N GLU A 105 4.27 -7.20 7.32
CA GLU A 105 4.80 -8.10 6.27
C GLU A 105 6.25 -7.72 5.89
#